data_AF-G5A738-F1
#
_entry.id   AF-G5A738-F1
#
_cell.length_a   1.000
_cell.length_b   1.000
_cell.length_c   1.000
_cell.angle_alpha   90.00
_cell.angle_beta   90.00
_cell.angle_gamma   90.00
#
_symmetry.space_group_name_H-M   'P 1'
#
loop_
_entity.id
_entity.type
_entity.pdbx_description
1 polymer ?
#
loop_
_entity_poly.entity_id
_entity_poly.type
_entity_poly.pdbx_seq_one_letter_code
_entity_poly.pdbx_strand_id
1 'polypeptide(L)' 'YATTTFQFGQRISGGTRATKIGSDSAPAGYLLGRFLGTSGVELDSVAAVWTSINKVD' A
#
# COMPACT_ATOMS: atom_id res chain seq x y z
N TYR A 1 0.43 -4.31 -11.98
CA TYR A 1 1.71 -4.22 -11.25
C TYR A 1 1.49 -3.37 -10.04
N ALA A 2 1.78 -3.89 -8.87
CA ALA A 2 1.78 -3.14 -7.62
C ALA A 2 3.14 -3.28 -6.95
N THR A 3 3.52 -2.30 -6.16
CA THR A 3 4.68 -2.42 -5.30
C THR A 3 4.48 -1.71 -3.98
N THR A 4 4.83 -2.39 -2.90
CA THR A 4 4.90 -1.83 -1.55
C THR A 4 6.36 -1.69 -1.14
N THR A 5 6.73 -0.52 -0.62
CA THR A 5 8.04 -0.26 0.00
C THR A 5 7.82 -0.03 1.48
N PHE A 6 8.58 -0.72 2.33
CA PHE A 6 8.51 -0.60 3.79
C PHE A 6 9.56 0.37 4.32
N GLN A 7 9.42 0.79 5.58
CA GLN A 7 10.28 1.80 6.22
C GLN A 7 11.78 1.48 6.14
N PHE A 8 12.14 0.19 6.13
CA PHE A 8 13.53 -0.28 6.07
C PHE A 8 13.98 -0.63 4.64
N GLY A 9 13.33 -0.06 3.62
CA GLY A 9 13.72 -0.21 2.21
C GLY A 9 13.38 -1.56 1.57
N GLN A 10 12.80 -2.50 2.34
CA GLN A 10 12.28 -3.76 1.80
C GLN A 10 11.15 -3.48 0.82
N ARG A 11 11.08 -4.27 -0.26
CA ARG A 11 10.13 -4.04 -1.34
C ARG A 11 9.48 -5.36 -1.77
N ILE A 12 8.16 -5.35 -1.92
CA ILE A 12 7.38 -6.48 -2.46
C ILE A 12 6.63 -5.98 -3.69
N SER A 13 6.84 -6.62 -4.84
CA SER A 13 6.20 -6.27 -6.10
C SER A 13 5.58 -7.48 -6.79
N GLY A 14 4.50 -7.26 -7.55
CA GLY A 14 3.85 -8.31 -8.34
C GLY A 14 2.99 -7.77 -9.48
N GLY A 15 2.74 -8.63 -10.48
CA GLY A 15 1.88 -8.37 -11.65
C GLY A 15 2.58 -7.64 -12.80
N THR A 16 1.85 -7.45 -13.91
CA THR A 16 2.36 -6.82 -15.15
C THR A 16 2.27 -5.31 -15.09
N ARG A 17 3.30 -4.59 -15.57
CA ARG A 17 3.39 -3.13 -15.49
C ARG A 17 2.27 -2.47 -16.30
N ALA A 18 1.47 -1.63 -15.65
CA ALA A 18 0.42 -0.84 -16.30
C ALA A 18 1.00 0.45 -16.89
N THR A 19 0.32 1.02 -17.87
CA THR A 19 0.70 2.29 -18.50
C THR A 19 0.32 3.50 -17.62
N LYS A 20 -0.73 3.38 -16.80
CA LYS A 20 -1.12 4.36 -15.79
C LYS A 20 -0.71 3.86 -14.41
N ILE A 21 0.01 4.69 -13.65
CA ILE A 21 0.54 4.33 -12.32
C ILE A 21 0.08 5.40 -11.33
N GLY A 22 -0.58 4.95 -10.25
CA GLY A 22 -0.83 5.77 -9.06
C GLY A 22 0.18 5.43 -7.97
N SER A 23 0.47 6.40 -7.10
CA SER A 23 1.33 6.23 -5.93
C SER A 23 0.75 6.97 -4.74
N ASP A 24 0.88 6.38 -3.56
CA ASP A 24 0.51 6.99 -2.28
C ASP A 24 1.59 6.65 -1.23
N SER A 25 1.64 7.42 -0.14
CA SER A 25 2.62 7.24 0.93
C SER A 25 2.00 7.54 2.29
N ALA A 26 2.42 6.78 3.30
CA ALA A 26 1.98 7.01 4.67
C ALA A 26 2.36 8.44 5.10
N PRO A 27 1.45 9.17 5.77
CA PRO A 27 1.78 10.43 6.41
C PRO A 27 2.87 10.24 7.48
N ALA A 28 3.53 11.34 7.86
CA ALA A 28 4.51 11.31 8.95
C ALA A 28 3.86 10.78 10.25
N GLY A 29 4.53 9.85 10.93
CA GLY A 29 4.01 9.20 12.13
C GLY A 29 3.09 8.00 11.88
N TYR A 30 2.96 7.56 10.63
CA TYR A 30 2.14 6.39 10.28
C TYR A 30 2.96 5.34 9.50
N LEU A 31 2.53 4.09 9.57
CA LEU A 31 3.04 2.98 8.78
C LEU A 31 1.90 2.27 8.05
N LEU A 32 2.24 1.51 7.02
CA LEU A 32 1.29 0.59 6.39
C LEU A 32 0.87 -0.47 7.41
N GLY A 33 -0.40 -0.43 7.82
CA GLY A 33 -0.98 -1.44 8.70
C GLY A 33 -1.59 -2.60 7.91
N ARG A 34 -2.42 -2.26 6.92
CA ARG A 34 -3.12 -3.24 6.07
C ARG A 34 -3.54 -2.64 4.74
N PHE A 35 -4.05 -3.51 3.86
CA PHE A 35 -4.80 -3.12 2.69
C PHE A 35 -6.30 -3.41 2.86
N LEU A 36 -7.11 -2.62 2.15
CA LEU A 36 -8.54 -2.82 1.93
C LEU A 36 -8.80 -2.67 0.43
N GLY A 37 -9.73 -3.45 -0.14
CA GLY A 37 -10.00 -3.35 -1.58
C GLY A 37 -10.98 -4.40 -2.08
N THR A 38 -11.10 -4.46 -3.40
CA THR A 38 -11.98 -5.39 -4.12
C THR A 38 -11.22 -6.13 -5.20
N SER A 39 -11.66 -7.36 -5.49
CA SER A 39 -11.15 -8.17 -6.58
C SER A 39 -12.26 -9.04 -7.18
N GLY A 40 -12.24 -9.19 -8.50
CA GLY A 40 -12.93 -10.24 -9.24
C GLY A 40 -11.94 -11.30 -9.71
N VAL A 41 -11.62 -11.28 -10.99
CA VAL A 41 -10.58 -12.14 -11.59
C VAL A 41 -9.18 -11.58 -11.32
N GLU A 42 -9.05 -10.26 -11.24
CA GLU A 42 -7.83 -9.53 -10.89
C GLU A 42 -8.13 -8.50 -9.78
N LEU A 43 -7.10 -7.74 -9.37
CA LEU A 43 -7.25 -6.64 -8.43
C LEU A 43 -7.96 -5.44 -9.10
N ASP A 44 -9.16 -5.11 -8.65
CA ASP A 44 -9.94 -3.98 -9.19
C ASP A 44 -9.64 -2.68 -8.44
N SER A 45 -9.51 -2.75 -7.12
CA SER A 45 -9.21 -1.58 -6.29
C SER A 45 -8.41 -1.95 -5.04
N VAL A 46 -7.56 -1.03 -4.60
CA VAL A 46 -6.82 -1.15 -3.34
C VAL A 46 -6.64 0.22 -2.70
N ALA A 47 -6.84 0.26 -1.39
CA ALA A 47 -6.53 1.38 -0.53
C ALA A 47 -5.58 0.91 0.58
N ALA A 48 -4.62 1.76 0.92
CA ALA A 48 -3.78 1.56 2.07
C ALA A 48 -4.48 2.08 3.33
N VAL A 49 -4.40 1.33 4.41
CA VAL A 49 -4.80 1.79 5.74
C VAL A 49 -3.54 2.12 6.52
N TRP A 50 -3.40 3.39 6.85
CA TRP A 50 -2.28 3.92 7.62
C TRP A 50 -2.54 3.80 9.11
N THR A 51 -1.61 3.17 9.83
CA THR A 51 -1.69 2.99 11.28
C THR A 51 -0.70 3.91 11.97
N SER A 52 -1.16 4.68 12.95
CA SER A 52 -0.29 5.52 13.79
C SER A 52 0.75 4.66 14.49
N ILE A 53 2.02 5.09 14.46
CA ILE A 53 3.09 4.46 15.25
C ILE A 53 3.05 4.89 16.71
N ASN A 54 2.39 6.02 16.97
CA ASN A 54 2.15 6.50 18.32
C ASN A 54 0.91 5.82 18.88
N LYS A 55 0.99 5.41 20.14
CA LYS A 55 -0.18 4.95 20.89
C LYS A 55 -1.23 6.06 20.87
N VAL A 56 -2.46 5.69 20.54
CA VAL A 56 -3.62 6.56 20.79
C VAL A 56 -4.05 6.27 22.23
N ASP A 57 -4.10 7.32 23.05
CA ASP A 57 -4.49 7.23 24.46
C ASP A 57 -5.98 6.88 24.63
#